data_AF-A0A497GJI9-F1
#
_entry.id   AF-A0A497GJI9-F1
#
_cell.length_a   1.000
_cell.length_b   1.000
_cell.length_c   1.000
_cell.angle_alpha   90.00
_cell.angle_beta   90.00
_cell.angle_gamma   90.00
#
_symmetry.space_group_name_H-M   'P 1'
#
loop_
_entity.id
_entity.type
_entity.pdbx_description
1 polymer ?
#
loop_
_entity_poly.entity_id
_entity_poly.type
_entity_poly.pdbx_seq_one_letter_code
_entity_poly.pdbx_strand_id
1 'polypeptide(L)'
;MDNADIGYLVLIAPYRQKFMPHGRISAPSIRNVKEGNDFVANIVNEFPDRLRGYAFITGTGNIKENVVELERAICDLGLHGVKMFPNLGWYPDEDRMYPLYERI
;
A
#
# COMPACT_ATOMS: atom_id res chain seq x y z
N MET A 1 -8.96 12.18 -17.08
CA MET A 1 -9.36 12.99 -15.92
C MET A 1 -10.09 14.23 -16.38
N ASP A 2 -9.52 15.02 -17.28
CA ASP A 2 -10.10 16.30 -17.72
C ASP A 2 -11.46 16.18 -18.40
N ASN A 3 -11.63 15.23 -19.33
CA ASN A 3 -12.94 14.96 -19.97
C ASN A 3 -14.03 14.50 -18.98
N ALA A 4 -13.64 14.04 -17.79
CA ALA A 4 -14.54 13.56 -16.75
C ALA A 4 -14.62 14.53 -15.56
N ASP A 5 -14.02 15.71 -15.66
CA ASP A 5 -13.93 16.72 -14.60
C ASP A 5 -13.40 16.18 -13.26
N ILE A 6 -12.37 15.31 -13.33
CA ILE A 6 -11.73 14.73 -12.15
C ILE A 6 -10.50 15.57 -11.77
N GLY A 7 -10.57 16.21 -10.60
CA GLY A 7 -9.49 17.04 -10.05
C GLY A 7 -8.21 16.27 -9.76
N TYR A 8 -8.31 15.15 -9.02
CA TYR A 8 -7.17 14.28 -8.74
C TYR A 8 -7.59 12.80 -8.67
N LEU A 9 -6.61 11.91 -8.79
CA LEU A 9 -6.77 10.47 -8.56
C LEU A 9 -5.99 10.03 -7.32
N VAL A 10 -6.53 9.03 -6.62
CA VAL A 10 -5.79 8.28 -5.62
C VAL A 10 -5.21 7.04 -6.27
N LEU A 11 -3.89 6.96 -6.34
CA LEU A 11 -3.16 5.79 -6.83
C LEU A 11 -2.83 4.87 -5.65
N ILE A 12 -3.12 3.59 -5.83
CA ILE A 12 -2.83 2.56 -4.83
C ILE A 12 -1.62 1.77 -5.31
N ALA A 13 -0.61 1.62 -4.44
CA ALA A 13 0.59 0.86 -4.75
C ALA A 13 0.25 -0.56 -5.26
N PRO A 14 0.66 -0.91 -6.50
CA PRO A 14 0.52 -2.26 -6.99
C PRO A 14 1.61 -3.13 -6.36
N TYR A 15 1.37 -4.44 -6.28
CA TYR A 15 2.43 -5.41 -6.04
C TYR A 15 2.28 -6.57 -7.01
N ARG A 16 3.38 -7.31 -7.24
CA ARG A 16 3.33 -8.49 -8.12
C ARG A 16 2.44 -9.57 -7.50
N GLN A 17 1.28 -9.76 -8.11
CA GLN A 17 0.31 -10.78 -7.74
C GLN A 17 0.52 -12.05 -8.58
N LYS A 18 0.48 -13.20 -7.92
CA LYS A 18 0.34 -14.50 -8.59
C LYS A 18 -1.06 -15.03 -8.33
N PHE A 19 -1.78 -15.33 -9.40
CA PHE A 19 -3.06 -16.03 -9.31
C PHE A 19 -2.83 -17.46 -8.84
N MET A 20 -3.59 -17.85 -7.83
CA MET A 20 -3.60 -19.18 -7.24
C MET A 20 -4.95 -19.85 -7.54
N PRO A 21 -5.04 -21.19 -7.40
CA PRO A 21 -6.31 -21.90 -7.55
C PRO A 21 -7.44 -21.29 -6.71
N HIS A 22 -8.67 -21.48 -7.17
CA HIS A 22 -9.89 -21.00 -6.50
C HIS A 22 -9.96 -19.47 -6.29
N GLY A 23 -9.41 -18.70 -7.22
CA GLY A 23 -9.50 -17.23 -7.22
C GLY A 23 -8.67 -16.55 -6.14
N ARG A 24 -7.72 -17.27 -5.52
CA ARG A 24 -6.81 -16.70 -4.53
C ARG A 24 -5.66 -15.94 -5.19
N ILE A 25 -5.06 -15.03 -4.44
CA ILE A 25 -3.92 -14.25 -4.89
C ILE A 25 -2.80 -14.39 -3.87
N SER A 26 -1.56 -14.50 -4.32
CA SER A 26 -0.39 -14.60 -3.43
C SER A 26 -0.24 -13.36 -2.56
N ALA A 27 0.06 -13.56 -1.28
CA ALA A 27 0.53 -12.48 -0.41
C ALA A 27 1.90 -11.96 -0.90
N PRO A 28 2.16 -10.65 -0.83
CA PRO A 28 3.44 -10.09 -1.22
C PRO A 28 4.52 -10.32 -0.17
N SER A 29 5.78 -10.35 -0.61
CA SER A 29 6.93 -10.16 0.27
C SER A 29 7.08 -8.67 0.64
N ILE A 30 7.76 -8.37 1.76
CA ILE A 30 8.07 -6.99 2.14
C ILE A 30 8.85 -6.24 1.05
N ARG A 31 9.69 -6.94 0.30
CA ARG A 31 10.39 -6.38 -0.85
C ARG A 31 9.41 -5.91 -1.95
N ASN A 32 8.40 -6.72 -2.27
CA ASN A 32 7.43 -6.32 -3.29
C ASN A 32 6.52 -5.19 -2.83
N VAL A 33 6.24 -5.11 -1.52
CA VAL A 33 5.55 -3.97 -0.92
C VAL A 33 6.36 -2.69 -1.13
N LYS A 34 7.64 -2.70 -0.77
CA LYS A 34 8.57 -1.58 -0.97
C LYS A 34 8.64 -1.11 -2.42
N GLU A 35 8.89 -2.05 -3.33
CA GLU A 35 8.95 -1.75 -4.77
C GLU A 35 7.65 -1.11 -5.30
N GLY A 36 6.49 -1.55 -4.80
CA GLY A 36 5.21 -0.97 -5.15
C GLY A 36 4.99 0.44 -4.63
N ASN A 37 5.40 0.69 -3.38
CA ASN A 37 5.33 2.01 -2.76
C ASN A 37 6.27 3.01 -3.45
N ASP A 38 7.51 2.60 -3.73
CA ASP A 38 8.50 3.43 -4.45
C ASP A 38 7.98 3.79 -5.84
N PHE A 39 7.37 2.83 -6.56
CA PHE A 39 6.78 3.07 -7.87
C PHE A 39 5.68 4.13 -7.84
N VAL A 40 4.73 4.04 -6.89
CA VAL A 40 3.67 5.05 -6.77
C VAL A 40 4.20 6.40 -6.32
N ALA A 41 5.16 6.43 -5.39
CA ALA A 41 5.78 7.68 -4.95
C ALA A 41 6.42 8.43 -6.12
N ASN A 42 7.16 7.71 -6.98
CA ASN A 42 7.78 8.30 -8.17
C ASN A 42 6.74 8.92 -9.11
N ILE A 43 5.65 8.20 -9.41
CA ILE A 43 4.59 8.72 -10.30
C ILE A 43 3.88 9.94 -9.68
N VAL A 44 3.61 9.90 -8.38
CA VAL A 44 2.97 11.02 -7.67
C VAL A 44 3.84 12.26 -7.71
N ASN A 45 5.16 12.10 -7.57
CA ASN A 45 6.12 13.21 -7.66
C ASN A 45 6.19 13.85 -9.05
N GLU A 46 5.85 13.10 -10.11
CA GLU A 46 5.76 13.67 -11.46
C GLU A 46 4.50 14.54 -11.64
N PHE A 47 3.41 14.25 -10.93
CA PHE A 47 2.13 14.96 -11.05
C PHE A 47 1.45 15.23 -9.69
N PRO A 48 2.10 15.96 -8.78
CA PRO A 48 1.66 16.10 -7.38
C PRO A 48 0.30 16.83 -7.24
N ASP A 49 -0.05 17.67 -8.21
CA ASP A 49 -1.32 18.40 -8.22
C ASP A 49 -2.50 17.55 -8.71
N ARG A 50 -2.22 16.43 -9.40
CA ARG A 50 -3.23 15.55 -10.01
C ARG A 50 -3.29 14.18 -9.37
N LEU A 51 -2.28 13.78 -8.61
CA LEU A 51 -2.15 12.44 -8.05
C LEU A 51 -1.88 12.48 -6.56
N ARG A 52 -2.53 11.58 -5.82
CA ARG A 52 -2.23 11.27 -4.42
C ARG A 52 -1.92 9.79 -4.34
N GLY A 53 -0.81 9.43 -3.71
CA GLY A 53 -0.40 8.02 -3.59
C GLY A 53 -0.77 7.45 -2.23
N TYR A 54 -1.36 6.26 -2.20
CA TYR A 54 -1.58 5.48 -0.97
C TYR A 54 -0.60 4.30 -0.95
N ALA A 55 0.13 4.19 0.15
CA ALA A 55 1.00 3.06 0.44
C ALA A 55 0.17 1.78 0.50
N PHE A 56 0.69 0.69 -0.04
CA PHE A 56 0.16 -0.63 0.24
C PHE A 56 0.93 -1.20 1.43
N ILE A 57 0.22 -1.70 2.45
CA ILE A 57 0.80 -2.47 3.55
C ILE A 57 0.07 -3.79 3.69
N THR A 58 0.81 -4.87 3.98
CA THR A 58 0.25 -6.19 4.21
C THR A 58 0.22 -6.54 5.70
N GLY A 59 -0.82 -7.26 6.14
CA GLY A 59 -0.87 -7.88 7.47
C GLY A 59 -0.25 -9.28 7.52
N THR A 60 0.37 -9.73 6.42
CA THR A 60 1.09 -11.00 6.35
C THR A 60 2.59 -10.83 6.64
N GLY A 61 3.27 -11.89 7.06
CA GLY A 61 4.70 -11.86 7.32
C GLY A 61 5.04 -11.15 8.63
N ASN A 62 6.20 -10.48 8.67
CA ASN A 62 6.68 -9.81 9.88
C ASN A 62 6.05 -8.41 10.03
N ILE A 63 5.14 -8.27 11.00
CA ILE A 63 4.45 -7.00 11.26
C ILE A 63 5.41 -5.85 11.56
N LYS A 64 6.52 -6.08 12.27
CA LYS A 64 7.47 -5.01 12.58
C LYS A 64 8.09 -4.40 11.32
N GLU A 65 8.39 -5.23 10.32
CA GLU A 65 8.90 -4.74 9.03
C GLU A 65 7.84 -3.94 8.27
N ASN A 66 6.58 -4.37 8.34
CA ASN A 66 5.46 -3.65 7.75
C ASN A 66 5.22 -2.29 8.42
N VAL A 67 5.40 -2.19 9.74
CA VAL A 67 5.31 -0.91 10.48
C VAL A 67 6.41 0.05 10.04
N VAL A 68 7.65 -0.43 9.97
CA VAL A 68 8.78 0.39 9.48
C VAL A 68 8.55 0.84 8.04
N GLU A 69 7.98 -0.03 7.21
CA GLU A 69 7.66 0.34 5.83
C GLU A 69 6.52 1.36 5.73
N LEU A 70 5.50 1.27 6.59
CA LEU A 70 4.44 2.27 6.66
C LEU A 70 5.02 3.64 7.03
N GLU A 71 5.87 3.70 8.05
CA GLU A 71 6.55 4.94 8.45
C GLU A 71 7.37 5.52 7.30
N ARG A 72 8.21 4.71 6.64
CA ARG A 72 9.01 5.13 5.49
C ARG A 72 8.12 5.64 4.35
N ALA A 73 7.04 4.92 4.04
CA ALA A 73 6.15 5.26 2.94
C ALA A 73 5.44 6.61 3.15
N ILE A 74 5.06 6.94 4.39
CA ILE A 74 4.38 8.21 4.69
C ILE A 74 5.41 9.34 4.87
N CYS A 75 6.40 9.14 5.75
CA CYS A 75 7.31 10.20 6.17
C CYS A 75 8.40 10.49 5.14
N ASP A 76 8.96 9.45 4.51
CA ASP A 76 10.13 9.61 3.64
C ASP A 76 9.73 9.71 2.16
N LEU A 77 8.74 8.92 1.72
CA LEU A 77 8.26 8.93 0.34
C LEU A 77 7.15 9.95 0.06
N GLY A 78 6.52 10.51 1.10
CA GLY A 78 5.43 11.47 0.96
C GLY A 78 4.13 10.86 0.43
N LEU A 79 3.89 9.56 0.64
CA LEU A 79 2.58 8.97 0.37
C LEU A 79 1.55 9.48 1.38
N HIS A 80 0.29 9.58 0.94
CA HIS A 80 -0.76 10.37 1.58
C HIS A 80 -1.76 9.53 2.40
N GLY A 81 -1.51 8.23 2.50
CA GLY A 81 -2.40 7.31 3.18
C GLY A 81 -1.98 5.86 2.96
N VAL A 82 -2.77 4.94 3.50
CA VAL A 82 -2.51 3.50 3.42
C VAL A 82 -3.73 2.74 2.93
N LYS A 83 -3.47 1.69 2.15
CA LYS A 83 -4.43 0.69 1.72
C LYS A 83 -3.95 -0.69 2.14
N MET A 84 -4.86 -1.48 2.68
CA MET A 84 -4.60 -2.86 3.10
C MET A 84 -5.55 -3.84 2.38
N PHE A 85 -5.22 -5.13 2.35
CA PHE A 85 -6.07 -6.17 1.76
C PHE A 85 -6.13 -7.44 2.62
N PRO A 86 -7.12 -7.56 3.52
CA PRO A 86 -7.29 -8.71 4.42
C PRO A 86 -7.43 -10.06 3.69
N ASN A 87 -7.99 -10.06 2.48
CA ASN A 87 -8.18 -11.28 1.67
C ASN A 87 -6.87 -12.02 1.31
N LEU A 88 -5.71 -11.47 1.70
CA LEU A 88 -4.39 -12.13 1.62
C LEU A 88 -4.09 -13.06 2.80
N GLY A 89 -5.06 -13.29 3.70
CA GLY A 89 -4.96 -14.31 4.76
C GLY A 89 -4.69 -13.75 6.15
N TRP A 90 -5.24 -12.58 6.46
CA TRP A 90 -5.19 -11.97 7.79
C TRP A 90 -6.49 -11.19 8.02
N TYR A 91 -6.88 -10.97 9.27
CA TYR A 91 -8.07 -10.24 9.66
C TYR A 91 -7.75 -8.91 10.35
N PRO A 92 -8.56 -7.85 10.15
CA PRO A 92 -8.29 -6.54 10.74
C PRO A 92 -8.39 -6.46 12.26
N ASP A 93 -9.07 -7.41 12.90
CA ASP A 93 -9.30 -7.45 14.35
C ASP A 93 -8.22 -8.24 15.11
N GLU A 94 -7.23 -8.81 14.42
CA GLU A 94 -6.14 -9.54 15.07
C GLU A 94 -5.24 -8.59 15.90
N ASP A 95 -4.95 -8.96 17.15
CA ASP A 95 -4.11 -8.16 18.07
C ASP A 95 -2.76 -7.74 17.47
N ARG A 96 -2.18 -8.58 16.61
CA ARG A 96 -0.91 -8.28 15.94
C ARG A 96 -0.99 -7.10 14.97
N MET A 97 -2.18 -6.64 14.59
CA MET A 97 -2.37 -5.54 13.64
C MET A 97 -2.37 -4.17 14.30
N TYR A 98 -2.64 -4.08 15.60
CA TYR A 98 -2.70 -2.83 16.35
C TYR A 98 -1.46 -1.94 16.17
N PRO A 99 -0.21 -2.47 16.18
CA PRO A 99 0.97 -1.65 15.94
C PRO A 99 0.99 -0.93 14.58
N LEU A 100 0.28 -1.43 13.56
CA LEU A 100 0.13 -0.74 12.28
C LEU A 100 -0.92 0.38 12.39
N TYR A 101 -2.02 0.14 13.08
CA TYR A 101 -3.12 1.11 13.23
C TYR A 101 -2.71 2.32 14.07
N GLU A 102 -1.86 2.14 15.07
CA GLU A 102 -1.31 3.23 15.88
C GLU A 102 -0.44 4.21 15.07
N ARG A 103 -0.08 3.89 13.83
CA ARG A 103 0.75 4.74 12.95
C ARG A 103 -0.04 5.43 11.83
N ILE A 104 -1.37 5.27 11.81
CA ILE A 104 -2.29 5.88 10.85
C ILE A 104 -3.03 7.02 11.55
#